data_AF-A0A2U1MAH0-F1
#
_entry.id   AF-A0A2U1MAH0-F1
#
_cell.length_a   1.000
_cell.length_b   1.000
_cell.length_c   1.000
_cell.angle_alpha   90.00
_cell.angle_beta   90.00
_cell.angle_gamma   90.00
#
_symmetry.space_group_name_H-M   'P 1'
#
loop_
_entity.id
_entity.type
_entity.pdbx_description
1 polymer ?
#
loop_
_entity_poly.entity_id
_entity_poly.type
_entity_poly.pdbx_seq_one_letter_code
_entity_poly.pdbx_strand_id
1 'polypeptide(L)'
;MQLDTAYVRILVVTNYVGLASTVLAVRYKWWIDPLGAIVIVLYTISTLARTVMENVKQLIGRSAPPDFLAKLTYLIWNHHEEIKHIDTVRAYTFGSHYFVEVDIVLPEDMLLNKAHNIGELLQEKLEQLLEVERAFVHIDFEFSHRPEHNAKV
;
A
#
# COMPACT_ATOMS: atom_id res chain seq x y z
N MET A 1 10.19 11.40 8.98
CA MET A 1 11.58 10.96 9.25
C MET A 1 12.41 10.68 7.99
N GLN A 2 12.04 9.75 7.09
CA GLN A 2 12.80 9.55 5.84
C GLN A 2 12.70 10.72 4.85
N LEU A 3 11.51 11.32 4.73
CA LEU A 3 11.27 12.51 3.91
C LEU A 3 12.16 13.69 4.37
N ASP A 4 12.22 13.98 5.67
CA ASP A 4 13.00 15.10 6.23
C ASP A 4 14.50 15.01 5.91
N THR A 5 15.06 13.80 5.96
CA THR A 5 16.48 13.58 5.63
C THR A 5 16.75 13.78 4.13
N ALA A 6 15.81 13.39 3.26
CA ALA A 6 15.94 13.59 1.82
C ALA A 6 15.87 15.08 1.43
N TYR A 7 14.95 15.83 2.04
CA TYR A 7 14.84 17.27 1.80
C TYR A 7 16.09 18.04 2.24
N VAL A 8 16.61 17.75 3.44
CA VAL A 8 17.85 18.38 3.92
C VAL A 8 19.03 18.05 2.99
N ARG A 9 19.12 16.81 2.50
CA ARG A 9 20.17 16.41 1.54
C ARG A 9 20.06 17.18 0.21
N ILE A 10 18.86 17.35 -0.33
CA ILE A 10 18.64 18.14 -1.54
C ILE A 10 19.14 19.57 -1.32
N LEU A 11 18.71 20.23 -0.24
CA LEU A 11 19.09 21.61 0.07
C LEU A 11 20.61 21.80 0.20
N VAL A 12 21.28 20.88 0.90
CA VAL A 12 22.74 20.94 1.06
C VAL A 12 23.46 20.79 -0.28
N VAL A 13 23.04 19.83 -1.10
CA VAL A 13 23.65 19.58 -2.42
C VAL A 13 23.41 20.76 -3.36
N THR A 14 22.18 21.26 -3.46
CA THR A 14 21.85 22.37 -4.36
C THR A 14 22.54 23.66 -3.94
N ASN A 15 22.66 23.94 -2.64
CA ASN A 15 23.39 25.11 -2.15
C ASN A 15 24.89 25.03 -2.44
N TYR A 16 25.51 23.87 -2.23
CA TYR A 16 26.93 23.69 -2.53
C TYR A 16 27.23 23.81 -4.02
N VAL A 17 26.43 23.15 -4.86
CA VAL A 17 26.56 23.21 -6.33
C VAL A 17 26.29 24.62 -6.84
N GLY A 18 25.28 25.31 -6.30
CA GLY A 18 24.96 26.69 -6.63
C GLY A 18 26.14 27.62 -6.34
N LEU A 19 26.65 27.61 -5.10
CA LEU A 19 27.82 28.41 -4.71
C LEU A 19 29.05 28.10 -5.57
N ALA A 20 29.35 26.82 -5.81
CA ALA A 20 30.47 26.41 -6.66
C ALA A 20 30.31 26.93 -8.10
N SER A 21 29.11 26.81 -8.69
CA SER A 21 28.84 27.27 -10.05
C SER A 21 28.97 28.78 -10.20
N THR A 22 28.47 29.56 -9.23
CA THR A 22 28.60 31.02 -9.24
C THR A 22 30.05 31.47 -9.07
N VAL A 23 30.82 30.86 -8.15
CA VAL A 23 32.25 31.18 -7.96
C VAL A 23 33.07 30.85 -9.21
N LEU A 24 32.81 29.70 -9.83
CA LEU A 24 33.46 29.30 -11.09
C LEU A 24 33.07 30.22 -12.25
N ALA A 25 31.81 30.68 -12.30
CA ALA A 25 31.35 31.59 -13.34
C ALA A 25 32.04 32.95 -13.28
N VAL A 26 32.23 33.49 -12.07
CA VAL A 26 32.95 34.75 -11.84
C VAL A 26 34.45 34.61 -12.16
N ARG A 27 35.07 33.46 -11.88
CA ARG A 27 36.51 33.26 -12.09
C ARG A 27 36.91 32.83 -13.50
N TYR A 28 36.05 32.09 -14.20
CA TYR A 28 36.40 31.46 -15.47
C TYR A 28 35.51 31.90 -16.63
N LYS A 29 34.22 31.58 -16.60
CA LYS A 29 33.28 31.81 -17.70
C LYS A 29 31.85 31.98 -17.19
N TRP A 30 31.18 33.05 -17.62
CA TRP A 30 29.80 33.38 -17.21
C TRP A 30 28.76 32.28 -17.45
N TRP A 31 28.94 31.43 -18.48
CA TRP A 31 27.99 30.36 -18.82
C TRP A 31 28.00 29.16 -17.86
N ILE A 32 28.97 29.11 -16.93
CA ILE A 32 29.05 28.01 -15.94
C ILE A 32 27.87 28.07 -14.94
N ASP A 33 27.42 29.28 -14.59
CA ASP A 33 26.29 29.47 -13.67
C ASP A 33 24.95 28.93 -14.25
N PRO A 34 24.53 29.29 -15.48
CA PRO A 34 23.34 28.68 -16.08
C PRO A 34 23.48 27.17 -16.33
N LEU A 35 24.69 26.66 -16.60
CA LEU A 35 24.91 25.21 -16.68
C LEU A 35 24.71 24.53 -15.31
N GLY A 36 25.26 25.12 -14.24
CA GLY A 36 25.08 24.66 -12.86
C GLY A 36 23.61 24.64 -12.45
N ALA A 37 22.85 25.68 -12.83
CA ALA A 37 21.42 25.74 -12.61
C ALA A 37 20.66 24.61 -13.32
N ILE A 38 21.00 24.29 -14.58
CA ILE A 38 20.40 23.17 -15.30
C ILE A 38 20.68 21.84 -14.59
N VAL A 39 21.91 21.63 -14.12
CA VAL A 39 22.28 20.41 -13.38
C VAL A 39 21.47 20.30 -12.07
N ILE A 40 21.32 21.40 -11.34
CA ILE A 40 20.49 21.46 -10.12
C ILE A 40 19.03 21.08 -10.43
N VAL A 41 18.45 21.64 -11.49
CA VAL A 41 17.07 21.36 -11.88
C VAL A 41 16.87 19.89 -12.22
N LEU A 42 17.75 19.31 -13.05
CA LEU A 42 17.68 17.89 -13.42
C LEU A 42 17.81 16.96 -12.21
N TYR A 43 18.73 17.29 -11.30
CA TYR A 43 18.91 16.55 -10.05
C TYR A 43 17.64 16.60 -9.20
N THR A 44 17.11 17.79 -8.91
CA THR A 44 15.91 17.97 -8.09
C THR A 44 14.70 17.26 -8.68
N ILE A 45 14.46 17.39 -10.00
CA ILE A 45 13.36 16.70 -10.67
C ILE A 45 13.50 15.18 -10.53
N SER A 46 14.70 14.64 -10.78
CA SER A 46 14.94 13.19 -10.70
C SER A 46 14.72 12.65 -9.29
N THR A 47 15.20 13.37 -8.27
CA THR A 47 14.99 12.99 -6.87
C THR A 47 13.53 13.07 -6.48
N LEU A 48 12.83 14.17 -6.81
CA LEU A 48 11.41 14.33 -6.53
C LEU A 48 10.58 13.24 -7.23
N ALA A 49 10.85 12.94 -8.50
CA ALA A 49 10.16 11.89 -9.23
C ALA A 49 10.30 10.53 -8.54
N ARG A 50 11.50 10.19 -8.06
CA ARG A 50 11.75 8.95 -7.32
C ARG A 50 10.99 8.93 -5.99
N THR A 51 11.04 10.01 -5.22
CA THR A 51 10.31 10.12 -3.95
C THR A 51 8.80 10.02 -4.16
N VAL A 52 8.25 10.69 -5.17
CA VAL A 52 6.83 10.58 -5.51
C VAL A 52 6.48 9.13 -5.85
N MET A 53 7.28 8.47 -6.68
CA MET A 53 7.06 7.08 -7.05
C MET A 53 7.09 6.14 -5.84
N GLU A 54 8.00 6.35 -4.89
CA GLU A 54 8.07 5.57 -3.65
C GLU A 54 6.84 5.80 -2.75
N ASN A 55 6.40 7.05 -2.60
CA ASN A 55 5.18 7.37 -1.83
C ASN A 55 3.91 6.83 -2.51
N VAL A 56 3.81 6.93 -3.83
CA VAL A 56 2.70 6.38 -4.61
C VAL A 56 2.64 4.86 -4.44
N LYS A 57 3.77 4.16 -4.46
CA LYS A 57 3.81 2.71 -4.18
C LYS A 57 3.34 2.35 -2.77
N GLN A 58 3.55 3.23 -1.79
CA GLN A 58 3.02 3.04 -0.44
C GLN A 58 1.51 3.32 -0.39
N LEU A 59 1.01 4.33 -1.11
CA LEU A 59 -0.40 4.69 -1.18
C LEU A 59 -1.27 3.70 -1.96
N ILE A 60 -0.72 3.08 -3.01
CA ILE A 60 -1.45 2.10 -3.83
C ILE A 60 -1.74 0.80 -3.06
N GLY A 61 -1.13 0.60 -1.87
CA GLY A 61 -1.33 -0.60 -1.08
C GLY A 61 -0.67 -1.80 -1.76
N ARG A 62 0.59 -2.07 -1.40
CA ARG A 62 1.27 -3.25 -1.94
C ARG A 62 0.61 -4.51 -1.39
N SER A 63 0.29 -5.48 -2.25
CA SER A 63 -0.21 -6.78 -1.81
C SER A 63 0.79 -7.46 -0.87
N ALA A 64 0.27 -8.09 0.18
CA ALA A 64 1.06 -8.82 1.16
C ALA A 64 1.82 -10.00 0.53
N PRO A 65 2.93 -10.44 1.14
CA PRO A 65 3.66 -11.61 0.67
C PRO A 65 2.76 -12.85 0.57
N PRO A 66 3.01 -13.75 -0.41
CA PRO A 66 2.19 -14.96 -0.60
C PRO A 66 2.17 -15.85 0.65
N ASP A 67 3.25 -15.89 1.43
CA ASP A 67 3.31 -16.65 2.70
C ASP A 67 2.30 -16.12 3.73
N PHE A 68 2.09 -14.80 3.78
CA PHE A 68 1.11 -14.19 4.67
C PHE A 68 -0.32 -14.47 4.19
N LEU A 69 -0.56 -14.39 2.88
CA LEU A 69 -1.86 -14.74 2.28
C LEU A 69 -2.20 -16.23 2.53
N ALA A 70 -1.21 -17.12 2.45
CA ALA A 70 -1.39 -18.53 2.77
C ALA A 70 -1.73 -18.76 4.25
N LYS A 71 -1.04 -18.06 5.17
CA LYS A 71 -1.33 -18.07 6.61
C LYS A 71 -2.77 -17.61 6.88
N LEU A 72 -3.21 -16.52 6.26
CA LEU A 72 -4.59 -16.02 6.37
C LEU A 72 -5.59 -17.06 5.86
N THR A 73 -5.37 -17.58 4.65
CA THR A 73 -6.24 -18.59 4.03
C THR A 73 -6.40 -19.82 4.92
N TYR A 74 -5.30 -20.29 5.53
CA TYR A 74 -5.34 -21.40 6.48
C TYR A 74 -6.16 -21.08 7.74
N LEU A 75 -6.01 -19.88 8.31
CA LEU A 75 -6.75 -19.47 9.50
C LEU A 75 -8.25 -19.34 9.24
N ILE A 76 -8.61 -18.84 8.05
CA ILE A 76 -10.00 -18.70 7.58
C ILE A 76 -10.60 -20.09 7.37
N TRP A 77 -9.90 -20.98 6.67
CA TRP A 77 -10.40 -22.34 6.38
C TRP A 77 -10.65 -23.15 7.65
N ASN A 78 -9.81 -22.98 8.69
CA ASN A 78 -9.96 -23.65 9.98
C ASN A 78 -10.82 -22.85 10.98
N HIS A 79 -11.55 -21.83 10.55
CA HIS A 79 -12.36 -21.02 11.46
C HIS A 79 -13.67 -21.69 11.84
N HIS A 80 -14.40 -22.24 10.87
CA HIS A 80 -15.71 -22.84 11.11
C HIS A 80 -16.05 -23.87 10.02
N GLU A 81 -16.69 -24.99 10.41
CA GLU A 81 -17.02 -26.10 9.50
C GLU A 81 -18.04 -25.73 8.42
N GLU A 82 -18.88 -24.73 8.69
CA GLU A 82 -19.91 -24.22 7.77
C GLU A 82 -19.34 -23.38 6.61
N ILE A 83 -18.05 -23.03 6.64
CA ILE A 83 -17.41 -22.30 5.53
C ILE A 83 -17.28 -23.26 4.34
N LYS A 84 -18.08 -23.04 3.30
CA LYS A 84 -18.08 -23.88 2.10
C LYS A 84 -16.96 -23.52 1.15
N HIS A 85 -16.68 -22.23 1.02
CA HIS A 85 -15.67 -21.70 0.10
C HIS A 85 -15.04 -20.43 0.65
N ILE A 86 -13.78 -20.20 0.26
CA ILE A 86 -13.10 -18.92 0.43
C ILE A 86 -12.96 -18.37 -0.98
N ASP A 87 -13.71 -17.32 -1.28
CA ASP A 87 -13.76 -16.76 -2.62
C ASP A 87 -12.54 -15.87 -2.89
N THR A 88 -12.30 -14.90 -2.00
CA THR A 88 -11.22 -13.94 -2.15
C THR A 88 -10.50 -13.73 -0.82
N VAL A 89 -9.17 -13.74 -0.85
CA VAL A 89 -8.31 -13.30 0.26
C VAL A 89 -7.34 -12.27 -0.27
N ARG A 90 -7.47 -11.05 0.23
CA ARG A 90 -6.58 -9.93 -0.12
C ARG A 90 -6.02 -9.35 1.16
N ALA A 91 -4.74 -9.02 1.10
CA ALA A 91 -4.12 -8.21 2.13
C ALA A 91 -3.22 -7.18 1.44
N TYR A 92 -3.32 -5.93 1.85
CA TYR A 92 -2.54 -4.84 1.28
C TYR A 92 -1.97 -3.93 2.39
N THR A 93 -0.77 -3.42 2.14
CA THR A 93 -0.01 -2.66 3.14
C THR A 93 -0.67 -1.32 3.46
N PHE A 94 -0.82 -1.04 4.75
CA PHE A 94 -1.18 0.27 5.29
C PHE A 94 -0.15 0.65 6.37
N GLY A 95 0.80 1.51 6.01
CA GLY A 95 1.91 1.86 6.92
C GLY A 95 2.80 0.65 7.23
N SER A 96 2.85 0.24 8.50
CA SER A 96 3.58 -0.94 8.99
C SER A 96 2.73 -2.22 9.11
N HIS A 97 1.42 -2.12 8.89
CA HIS A 97 0.45 -3.21 9.07
C HIS A 97 -0.27 -3.51 7.74
N TYR A 98 -1.17 -4.48 7.76
CA TYR A 98 -2.02 -4.85 6.62
C TYR A 98 -3.49 -4.57 6.90
N PHE A 99 -4.20 -4.11 5.88
CA PHE A 99 -5.63 -4.30 5.78
C PHE A 99 -5.90 -5.61 5.07
N VAL A 100 -6.83 -6.38 5.62
CA VAL A 100 -7.19 -7.72 5.14
C VAL A 100 -8.65 -7.70 4.72
N GLU A 101 -8.92 -8.12 3.49
CA GLU A 101 -10.27 -8.30 2.93
C GLU A 101 -10.47 -9.78 2.63
N VAL A 102 -11.55 -10.35 3.14
CA VAL A 102 -11.87 -11.77 3.01
C VAL A 102 -13.32 -11.93 2.63
N ASP A 103 -13.56 -12.71 1.59
CA ASP A 103 -14.90 -13.09 1.14
C ASP A 103 -15.08 -14.59 1.38
N ILE A 104 -16.01 -14.96 2.26
CA ILE A 104 -16.34 -16.36 2.58
C ILE A 104 -17.75 -16.70 2.12
N VAL A 105 -17.94 -17.96 1.70
CA VAL A 105 -19.24 -18.47 1.29
C VAL A 105 -19.82 -19.39 2.37
N LEU A 106 -21.01 -19.04 2.85
CA LEU A 106 -21.80 -19.80 3.83
C LEU A 106 -23.03 -20.46 3.17
N PRO A 107 -23.70 -21.42 3.83
CA PRO A 107 -24.95 -21.99 3.33
C PRO A 107 -26.05 -20.93 3.15
N GLU A 108 -26.77 -20.96 2.02
CA GLU A 108 -27.87 -20.04 1.70
C GLU A 108 -29.05 -20.15 2.70
N ASP A 109 -29.27 -21.34 3.25
CA ASP A 109 -30.31 -21.62 4.24
C ASP A 109 -29.91 -21.26 5.68
N MET A 110 -28.70 -20.72 5.87
CA MET A 110 -28.22 -20.28 7.18
C MET A 110 -28.96 -19.03 7.65
N LEU A 111 -29.40 -19.03 8.91
CA LEU A 111 -29.97 -17.84 9.54
C LEU A 111 -28.94 -16.69 9.54
N LEU A 112 -29.39 -15.49 9.17
CA LEU A 112 -28.54 -14.29 9.10
C LEU A 112 -27.77 -14.02 10.40
N ASN A 113 -28.37 -14.28 11.57
CA ASN A 113 -27.69 -14.10 12.84
C ASN A 113 -26.50 -15.07 13.02
N LYS A 114 -26.63 -16.32 12.55
CA LYS A 114 -25.53 -17.30 12.59
C LYS A 114 -24.42 -16.90 11.62
N ALA A 115 -24.79 -16.51 10.40
CA ALA A 115 -23.85 -16.03 9.41
C ALA A 115 -23.07 -14.82 9.94
N HIS A 116 -23.78 -13.81 10.45
CA HIS A 116 -23.19 -12.62 11.06
C HIS A 116 -22.21 -12.97 12.18
N ASN A 117 -22.60 -13.83 13.13
CA ASN A 117 -21.74 -14.23 14.23
C ASN A 117 -20.47 -14.96 13.74
N ILE A 118 -20.57 -15.82 12.72
CA ILE A 118 -19.40 -16.50 12.15
C ILE A 118 -18.42 -15.49 11.55
N GLY A 119 -18.93 -14.52 10.78
CA GLY A 119 -18.11 -13.47 10.17
C GLY A 119 -17.50 -12.50 11.18
N GLU A 120 -18.26 -12.08 12.19
CA GLU A 120 -17.78 -11.21 13.28
C GLU A 120 -16.64 -11.89 14.05
N LEU A 121 -16.83 -13.16 14.44
CA LEU A 121 -15.77 -13.94 15.10
C LEU A 121 -14.55 -14.14 14.20
N LEU A 122 -14.74 -14.29 12.88
CA LEU A 122 -13.63 -14.38 11.92
C LEU A 122 -12.87 -13.05 11.87
N GLN A 123 -13.58 -11.93 11.80
CA GLN A 123 -12.99 -10.60 11.79
C GLN A 123 -12.16 -10.37 13.06
N GLU A 124 -12.72 -10.60 14.24
CA GLU A 124 -12.01 -10.47 15.51
C GLU A 124 -10.75 -11.35 15.55
N LYS A 125 -10.84 -12.59 15.08
CA LYS A 125 -9.71 -13.52 15.01
C LYS A 125 -8.59 -13.04 14.09
N LEU A 126 -8.93 -12.40 12.97
CA LEU A 126 -7.95 -11.84 12.05
C LEU A 126 -7.31 -10.55 12.60
N GLU A 127 -8.09 -9.69 13.27
CA GLU A 127 -7.61 -8.46 13.91
C GLU A 127 -6.72 -8.72 15.15
N GLN A 128 -6.72 -9.95 15.69
CA GLN A 128 -5.78 -10.36 16.74
C GLN A 128 -4.34 -10.58 16.24
N LEU A 129 -4.11 -10.65 14.93
CA LEU A 129 -2.77 -10.78 14.36
C LEU A 129 -2.03 -9.44 14.46
N LEU A 130 -0.80 -9.46 15.00
CA LEU A 130 0.04 -8.25 15.15
C LEU A 130 0.29 -7.52 13.82
N GLU A 131 0.30 -8.26 12.73
CA GLU A 131 0.51 -7.72 11.39
C GLU A 131 -0.76 -7.06 10.79
N VAL A 132 -1.95 -7.26 11.37
CA VAL A 132 -3.24 -6.82 10.84
C VAL A 132 -3.73 -5.60 11.61
N GLU A 133 -3.97 -4.49 10.91
CA GLU A 133 -4.56 -3.29 11.50
C GLU A 133 -6.09 -3.40 11.52
N ARG A 134 -6.67 -3.93 10.44
CA ARG A 134 -8.12 -4.09 10.25
C ARG A 134 -8.42 -5.25 9.32
N ALA A 135 -9.48 -6.00 9.63
CA ALA A 135 -10.02 -7.01 8.74
C ALA A 135 -11.45 -6.65 8.30
N PHE A 136 -11.77 -6.93 7.04
CA PHE A 136 -13.09 -6.82 6.46
C PHE A 136 -13.51 -8.21 5.99
N VAL A 137 -14.58 -8.73 6.57
CA VAL A 137 -15.12 -10.04 6.23
C VAL A 137 -16.46 -9.85 5.52
N HIS A 138 -16.51 -10.19 4.25
CA HIS A 138 -17.75 -10.32 3.49
C HIS A 138 -18.26 -11.76 3.54
N ILE A 139 -19.58 -11.90 3.58
CA ILE A 139 -20.24 -13.20 3.64
C ILE A 139 -21.19 -13.29 2.46
N ASP A 140 -20.91 -14.23 1.57
CA ASP A 140 -21.73 -14.55 0.42
C ASP A 140 -22.42 -15.90 0.59
N PHE A 141 -23.49 -16.10 -0.17
CA PHE A 141 -24.15 -17.41 -0.32
C PHE A 141 -23.88 -18.03 -1.69
N GLU A 142 -23.33 -17.27 -2.63
CA GLU A 142 -23.01 -17.69 -4.00
C GLU A 142 -21.51 -17.48 -4.28
N PHE A 143 -20.89 -18.40 -5.02
CA PHE A 143 -19.50 -18.31 -5.49
C PHE A 143 -19.41 -18.03 -7.00
N SER A 144 -20.57 -18.00 -7.66
CA SER A 144 -20.75 -17.61 -9.05
C SER A 144 -20.84 -16.08 -9.07
N HIS A 145 -19.71 -15.42 -9.30
CA HIS A 145 -19.58 -13.96 -9.40
C HIS A 145 -20.44 -13.41 -10.55
N ARG A 146 -21.74 -13.24 -10.34
CA ARG A 146 -22.55 -12.32 -11.13
C ARG A 146 -22.28 -10.93 -10.55
N PRO A 147 -21.76 -9.96 -11.34
CA PRO A 147 -21.48 -8.63 -10.82
C PRO A 147 -22.80 -7.99 -10.34
N GLU A 148 -22.95 -7.83 -9.02
CA GLU A 148 -24.15 -7.23 -8.42
C GLU A 148 -24.20 -5.70 -8.65
N HIS A 149 -23.03 -5.06 -8.74
CA HIS A 149 -22.91 -3.66 -9.11
C HIS A 149 -22.49 -3.52 -10.58
N ASN A 150 -23.35 -2.88 -11.37
CA ASN A 150 -22.95 -2.35 -12.67
C ASN A 150 -21.86 -1.31 -12.44
N ALA A 151 -20.62 -1.61 -12.87
CA ALA A 151 -19.64 -0.56 -13.15
C ALA A 151 -20.17 0.29 -14.31
N LYS A 152 -21.07 1.24 -14.00
CA LYS A 152 -21.37 2.33 -14.92
C LYS A 152 -20.13 3.23 -14.92
N VAL A 153 -19.30 2.97 -15.93
CA VAL A 153 -18.22 3.86 -16.38
C VAL A 153 -18.78 5.25 -16.66
#